data_AF-A0A1W1DFP8-F1
#
_entry.id   AF-A0A1W1DFP8-F1
#
_cell.length_a   1.000
_cell.length_b   1.000
_cell.length_c   1.000
_cell.angle_alpha   90.00
_cell.angle_beta   90.00
_cell.angle_gamma   90.00
#
_symmetry.space_group_name_H-M   'P 1'
#
loop_
_entity.id
_entity.type
_entity.pdbx_description
1 polymer ?
#
loop_
_entity_poly.entity_id
_entity_poly.type
_entity_poly.pdbx_seq_one_letter_code
_entity_poly.pdbx_strand_id
1 'polypeptide(L)'
;MSGAKTKGMSIAFDENGFHFNKPFLQKERFWEGQFFSKKVSLLYNKFPFAPLHGLVVVEREQQHPQLLTFELHQFAWMMANSVSIGIPGFSLAYNSYGAYASVNHFHLQCFVREKPLPLENDKKYPLIHYWFEALSDAWEFIEALHRDDQPYHLIYQNNKILCVIRQRQDDYTHADWTAGYAWYEACGGVITANIDNFKNLDETELKEELNKLIVK
;
A
#
# COMPACT_ATOMS: atom_id res chain seq x y z
N MET A 1 15.89 2.65 7.67
CA MET A 1 15.87 3.06 6.26
C MET A 1 17.15 3.80 5.97
N SER A 2 17.81 3.56 4.83
CA SER A 2 18.92 4.41 4.40
C SER A 2 18.40 5.85 4.31
N GLY A 3 19.07 6.84 4.91
CA GLY A 3 18.66 8.25 4.90
C GLY A 3 18.69 8.93 3.52
N ALA A 4 18.62 8.17 2.44
CA ALA A 4 18.52 8.66 1.08
C ALA A 4 17.10 9.15 0.83
N LYS A 5 16.97 10.39 0.36
CA LYS A 5 15.68 10.96 -0.05
C LYS A 5 15.11 10.18 -1.24
N THR A 6 13.82 9.85 -1.18
CA THR A 6 13.09 9.31 -2.32
C THR A 6 12.92 10.40 -3.38
N LYS A 7 13.16 10.05 -4.65
CA LYS A 7 12.97 10.93 -5.81
C LYS A 7 12.39 10.11 -6.95
N GLY A 8 11.46 10.69 -7.71
CA GLY A 8 10.77 9.99 -8.78
C GLY A 8 9.72 9.02 -8.27
N MET A 9 9.20 8.18 -9.16
CA MET A 9 8.22 7.13 -8.85
C MET A 9 8.78 5.73 -8.68
N SER A 10 10.07 5.55 -8.92
CA SER A 10 10.74 4.27 -8.67
C SER A 10 12.25 4.42 -8.68
N ILE A 11 12.91 3.38 -8.19
CA ILE A 11 14.32 3.10 -8.43
C ILE A 11 14.44 1.73 -9.09
N ALA A 12 15.52 1.50 -9.82
CA ALA A 12 15.80 0.18 -10.36
C ALA A 12 15.84 -0.86 -9.23
N PHE A 13 15.44 -2.09 -9.55
CA PHE A 13 15.60 -3.22 -8.64
C PHE A 13 17.07 -3.35 -8.23
N ASP A 14 17.32 -3.49 -6.94
CA ASP A 14 18.67 -3.68 -6.39
C ASP A 14 18.76 -5.06 -5.73
N GLU A 15 19.54 -5.95 -6.34
CA GLU A 15 19.78 -7.30 -5.86
C GLU A 15 20.51 -7.31 -4.51
N ASN A 16 21.27 -6.27 -4.17
CA ASN A 16 21.97 -6.19 -2.89
C ASN A 16 21.04 -5.69 -1.77
N GLY A 17 20.05 -4.85 -2.11
CA GLY A 17 19.00 -4.38 -1.22
C GLY A 17 18.08 -5.48 -0.68
N PHE A 18 17.09 -5.10 0.14
CA PHE A 18 16.08 -6.04 0.61
C PHE A 18 15.07 -6.33 -0.50
N HIS A 19 14.91 -7.60 -0.88
CA HIS A 19 13.94 -8.06 -1.87
C HIS A 19 13.43 -9.47 -1.54
N PHE A 20 12.28 -9.87 -2.10
CA PHE A 20 11.63 -11.15 -1.78
C PHE A 20 12.34 -12.42 -2.28
N ASN A 21 13.45 -12.28 -3.03
CA ASN A 21 14.25 -13.44 -3.50
C ASN A 21 15.35 -13.82 -2.51
N LYS A 22 15.52 -13.04 -1.43
CA LYS A 22 16.53 -13.35 -0.41
C LYS A 22 16.27 -14.73 0.19
N PRO A 23 17.28 -15.61 0.29
CA PRO A 23 17.09 -16.98 0.76
C PRO A 23 16.41 -17.11 2.13
N PHE A 24 16.65 -16.16 3.04
CA PHE A 24 16.05 -16.19 4.37
C PHE A 24 14.52 -16.00 4.37
N LEU A 25 13.96 -15.34 3.35
CA LEU A 25 12.50 -15.14 3.21
C LEU A 25 11.77 -16.37 2.66
N GLN A 26 12.50 -17.38 2.15
CA GLN A 26 11.87 -18.61 1.65
C GLN A 26 11.03 -19.32 2.73
N LYS A 27 11.40 -19.18 4.01
CA LYS A 27 10.69 -19.74 5.15
C LYS A 27 9.41 -18.96 5.50
N GLU A 28 9.33 -17.69 5.10
CA GLU A 28 8.16 -16.82 5.35
C GLU A 28 7.12 -16.89 4.22
N ARG A 29 7.49 -17.50 3.07
CA ARG A 29 6.59 -17.81 1.97
C ARG A 29 5.80 -19.08 2.27
N PHE A 30 4.50 -18.93 2.48
CA PHE A 30 3.61 -20.05 2.81
C PHE A 30 2.87 -20.62 1.59
N TRP A 31 2.85 -19.90 0.47
CA TRP A 31 2.25 -20.40 -0.77
C TRP A 31 2.92 -19.80 -2.00
N GLU A 32 3.00 -20.61 -3.07
CA GLU A 32 3.38 -20.17 -4.41
C GLU A 32 2.52 -20.91 -5.43
N GLY A 33 2.07 -20.20 -6.46
CA GLY A 33 1.28 -20.81 -7.51
C GLY A 33 1.00 -19.85 -8.65
N GLN A 34 0.27 -20.35 -9.64
CA GLN A 34 -0.18 -19.58 -10.78
C GLN A 34 -1.55 -18.97 -10.46
N PHE A 35 -1.70 -17.65 -10.68
CA PHE A 35 -2.98 -16.96 -10.58
C PHE A 35 -3.24 -16.18 -11.87
N PHE A 36 -4.24 -16.61 -12.64
CA PHE A 36 -4.39 -16.22 -14.05
C PHE A 36 -3.07 -16.41 -14.82
N SER A 37 -2.58 -15.38 -15.51
CA SER A 37 -1.34 -15.41 -16.29
C SER A 37 -0.07 -15.11 -15.49
N LYS A 38 -0.17 -14.79 -14.18
CA LYS A 38 0.99 -14.43 -13.37
C LYS A 38 1.32 -15.45 -12.28
N LYS A 39 2.61 -15.71 -12.08
CA LYS A 39 3.12 -16.48 -10.94
C LYS A 39 3.06 -15.61 -9.69
N VAL A 40 2.56 -16.13 -8.57
CA VAL A 40 2.38 -15.39 -7.32
C VAL A 40 3.05 -16.13 -6.17
N SER A 41 3.76 -15.38 -5.34
CA SER A 41 4.23 -15.83 -4.03
C SER A 41 3.45 -15.09 -2.93
N LEU A 42 2.94 -15.83 -1.94
CA LEU A 42 2.32 -15.26 -0.74
C LEU A 42 3.24 -15.43 0.46
N LEU A 43 3.49 -14.33 1.16
CA LEU A 43 4.27 -14.30 2.39
C LEU A 43 3.41 -13.76 3.53
N TYR A 44 3.65 -14.24 4.75
CA TYR A 44 3.06 -13.59 5.92
C TYR A 44 3.73 -12.24 6.14
N ASN A 45 2.94 -11.21 6.45
CA ASN A 45 3.54 -9.97 6.90
C ASN A 45 4.15 -10.21 8.28
N LYS A 46 5.38 -9.73 8.51
CA LYS A 46 6.10 -9.84 9.79
C LYS A 46 5.39 -9.10 10.92
N PHE A 47 4.64 -8.05 10.58
CA PHE A 47 3.87 -7.23 11.53
C PHE A 47 2.41 -7.14 11.07
N PRO A 48 1.64 -8.24 11.15
CA PRO A 48 0.26 -8.25 10.72
C PRO A 48 -0.61 -7.49 11.73
N PHE A 49 -1.53 -6.66 11.22
CA PHE A 49 -2.48 -5.87 12.03
C PHE A 49 -3.93 -6.09 11.62
N ALA A 50 -4.17 -6.84 10.54
CA ALA A 50 -5.49 -7.21 10.04
C ALA A 50 -5.52 -8.72 9.74
N PRO A 51 -6.70 -9.35 9.77
CA PRO A 51 -6.86 -10.74 9.33
C PRO A 51 -6.29 -10.95 7.93
N LEU A 52 -5.55 -12.04 7.77
CA LEU A 52 -4.83 -12.38 6.53
C LEU A 52 -3.92 -11.28 6.00
N HIS A 53 -3.39 -10.41 6.87
CA HIS A 53 -2.41 -9.41 6.46
C HIS A 53 -1.13 -10.09 5.97
N GLY A 54 -0.93 -10.09 4.66
CA GLY A 54 0.18 -10.73 3.98
C GLY A 54 0.74 -9.89 2.83
N LEU A 55 1.75 -10.42 2.16
CA LEU A 55 2.39 -9.82 1.00
C LEU A 55 2.14 -10.69 -0.22
N VAL A 56 1.64 -10.08 -1.29
CA VAL A 56 1.46 -10.70 -2.61
C VAL A 56 2.59 -10.21 -3.50
N VAL A 57 3.52 -11.10 -3.80
CA VAL A 57 4.67 -10.80 -4.68
C VAL A 57 4.40 -11.43 -6.04
N VAL A 58 4.28 -10.56 -7.04
CA VAL A 58 3.88 -10.93 -8.40
C VAL A 58 5.13 -11.16 -9.24
N GLU A 59 5.20 -12.32 -9.89
CA GLU A 59 6.27 -12.71 -10.80
C GLU A 59 7.65 -12.47 -10.18
N ARG A 60 7.82 -12.90 -8.93
CA ARG A 60 8.98 -12.65 -8.08
C ARG A 60 10.36 -12.80 -8.77
N GLU A 61 10.52 -13.74 -9.72
CA GLU A 61 11.78 -13.94 -10.44
C GLU A 61 12.03 -12.90 -11.55
N GLN A 62 11.01 -12.15 -11.98
CA GLN A 62 11.13 -11.03 -12.92
C GLN A 62 11.64 -9.75 -12.22
N GLN A 63 11.71 -9.74 -10.89
CA GLN A 63 12.34 -8.65 -10.11
C GLN A 63 11.77 -7.27 -10.45
N HIS A 64 10.45 -7.19 -10.61
CA HIS A 64 9.77 -5.92 -10.89
C HIS A 64 10.16 -4.87 -9.84
N PRO A 65 10.65 -3.68 -10.23
CA PRO A 65 10.88 -2.60 -9.28
C PRO A 65 9.55 -2.20 -8.62
N GLN A 66 9.59 -1.49 -7.50
CA GLN A 66 8.39 -0.97 -6.85
C GLN A 66 7.80 0.18 -7.68
N LEU A 67 7.15 -0.17 -8.80
CA LEU A 67 6.47 0.70 -9.74
C LEU A 67 5.26 -0.07 -10.28
N LEU A 68 4.10 0.56 -10.22
CA LEU A 68 2.89 -0.05 -10.77
C LEU A 68 2.89 0.13 -12.29
N THR A 69 2.76 -0.96 -13.05
CA THR A 69 2.47 -0.91 -14.49
C THR A 69 0.99 -1.18 -14.72
N PHE A 70 0.47 -0.90 -15.92
CA PHE A 70 -0.92 -1.21 -16.26
C PHE A 70 -1.23 -2.70 -16.08
N GLU A 71 -0.30 -3.58 -16.44
CA GLU A 71 -0.44 -5.04 -16.31
C GLU A 71 -0.53 -5.48 -14.84
N LEU A 72 0.27 -4.87 -13.96
CA LEU A 72 0.25 -5.13 -12.52
C LEU A 72 -1.01 -4.54 -11.87
N HIS A 73 -1.47 -3.38 -12.35
CA HIS A 73 -2.73 -2.76 -11.95
C HIS A 73 -3.94 -3.65 -12.31
N GLN A 74 -4.00 -4.13 -13.56
CA GLN A 74 -5.01 -5.07 -14.03
C GLN A 74 -5.01 -6.36 -13.21
N PHE A 75 -3.82 -6.92 -12.95
CA PHE A 75 -3.68 -8.11 -12.12
C PHE A 75 -4.21 -7.89 -10.70
N ALA A 76 -3.85 -6.77 -10.04
CA ALA A 76 -4.31 -6.46 -8.69
C ALA A 76 -5.84 -6.36 -8.62
N TRP A 77 -6.45 -5.67 -9.58
CA TRP A 77 -7.91 -5.60 -9.71
C TRP A 77 -8.56 -6.96 -9.86
N MET A 78 -8.07 -7.78 -10.80
CA MET A 78 -8.61 -9.11 -11.07
C MET A 78 -8.48 -10.01 -9.84
N MET A 79 -7.34 -9.96 -9.14
CA MET A 79 -7.12 -10.76 -7.93
C MET A 79 -8.05 -10.34 -6.80
N ALA A 80 -8.14 -9.05 -6.47
CA ALA A 80 -9.01 -8.57 -5.40
C ALA A 80 -10.47 -9.01 -5.63
N ASN A 81 -10.99 -8.82 -6.86
CA ASN A 81 -12.36 -9.18 -7.19
C ASN A 81 -12.58 -10.70 -7.27
N SER A 82 -11.60 -11.48 -7.75
CA SER A 82 -11.76 -12.94 -7.85
C SER A 82 -11.67 -13.62 -6.48
N VAL A 83 -10.74 -13.20 -5.63
CA VAL A 83 -10.53 -13.80 -4.30
C VAL A 83 -11.67 -13.40 -3.35
N SER A 84 -12.20 -12.18 -3.46
CA SER A 84 -13.30 -11.73 -2.61
C SER A 84 -14.61 -12.49 -2.80
N ILE A 85 -14.79 -13.22 -3.91
CA ILE A 85 -15.93 -14.14 -4.11
C ILE A 85 -15.92 -15.25 -3.05
N GLY A 86 -14.73 -15.80 -2.73
CA GLY A 86 -14.57 -16.86 -1.74
C GLY A 86 -14.23 -16.36 -0.33
N ILE A 87 -13.67 -15.15 -0.23
CA ILE A 87 -13.24 -14.55 1.04
C ILE A 87 -13.84 -13.12 1.12
N PRO A 88 -15.08 -12.97 1.61
CA PRO A 88 -15.70 -11.66 1.75
C PRO A 88 -14.83 -10.68 2.55
N GLY A 89 -14.71 -9.45 2.05
CA GLY A 89 -13.86 -8.42 2.66
C GLY A 89 -12.37 -8.52 2.30
N PHE A 90 -11.96 -9.51 1.49
CA PHE A 90 -10.60 -9.57 0.94
C PHE A 90 -10.33 -8.36 0.05
N SER A 91 -9.17 -7.74 0.30
CA SER A 91 -8.74 -6.52 -0.37
C SER A 91 -7.23 -6.57 -0.61
N LEU A 92 -6.77 -5.79 -1.59
CA LEU A 92 -5.35 -5.56 -1.84
C LEU A 92 -5.02 -4.08 -1.64
N ALA A 93 -3.88 -3.78 -1.06
CA ALA A 93 -3.32 -2.44 -1.00
C ALA A 93 -1.95 -2.36 -1.65
N TYR A 94 -1.62 -1.18 -2.15
CA TYR A 94 -0.34 -0.85 -2.75
C TYR A 94 0.18 0.49 -2.20
N ASN A 95 1.45 0.52 -1.81
CA ASN A 95 2.18 1.74 -1.55
C ASN A 95 3.07 2.03 -2.75
N SER A 96 2.91 3.21 -3.37
CA SER A 96 3.87 3.67 -4.38
C SER A 96 5.21 4.05 -3.75
N TYR A 97 6.25 4.18 -4.57
CA TYR A 97 7.54 4.70 -4.11
C TYR A 97 7.40 6.14 -3.61
N GLY A 98 8.04 6.46 -2.48
CA GLY A 98 7.82 7.72 -1.77
C GLY A 98 6.55 7.76 -0.90
N ALA A 99 5.73 6.69 -0.94
CA ALA A 99 4.54 6.51 -0.12
C ALA A 99 4.73 5.43 0.98
N TYR A 100 5.88 5.39 1.66
CA TYR A 100 6.27 4.30 2.59
C TYR A 100 6.24 2.90 1.96
N ALA A 101 6.58 2.79 0.67
CA ALA A 101 7.00 1.51 0.13
C ALA A 101 8.40 1.18 0.66
N SER A 102 8.49 0.19 1.54
CA SER A 102 9.70 -0.14 2.30
C SER A 102 10.66 -1.12 1.61
N VAL A 103 10.28 -1.63 0.43
CA VAL A 103 10.98 -2.70 -0.29
C VAL A 103 11.17 -2.30 -1.76
N ASN A 104 12.31 -2.64 -2.34
CA ASN A 104 12.68 -2.29 -3.72
C ASN A 104 12.11 -3.25 -4.79
N HIS A 105 11.10 -4.04 -4.43
CA HIS A 105 10.54 -5.12 -5.22
C HIS A 105 9.02 -5.04 -5.15
N PHE A 106 8.37 -4.97 -6.32
CA PHE A 106 6.93 -4.89 -6.44
C PHE A 106 6.20 -5.91 -5.56
N HIS A 107 5.32 -5.41 -4.71
CA HIS A 107 4.42 -6.22 -3.92
C HIS A 107 3.14 -5.45 -3.61
N LEU A 108 2.07 -6.22 -3.41
CA LEU A 108 0.82 -5.75 -2.83
C LEU A 108 0.72 -6.29 -1.40
N GLN A 109 -0.08 -5.64 -0.58
CA GLN A 109 -0.45 -6.14 0.74
C GLN A 109 -1.87 -6.70 0.63
N CYS A 110 -2.10 -7.94 1.03
CA CYS A 110 -3.46 -8.48 1.14
C CYS A 110 -3.95 -8.38 2.56
N PHE A 111 -5.26 -8.23 2.75
CA PHE A 111 -5.91 -8.20 4.06
C PHE A 111 -7.40 -8.50 3.91
N VAL A 112 -8.04 -8.83 5.03
CA VAL A 112 -9.51 -8.96 5.11
C VAL A 112 -10.03 -7.98 6.14
N ARG A 113 -11.08 -7.24 5.78
CA ARG A 113 -11.79 -6.34 6.69
C ARG A 113 -13.29 -6.57 6.62
N GLU A 114 -13.91 -6.65 7.80
CA GLU A 114 -15.36 -6.64 7.95
C GLU A 114 -15.92 -5.21 8.01
N LYS A 115 -15.12 -4.28 8.56
CA LYS A 115 -15.47 -2.87 8.69
C LYS A 115 -14.76 -2.04 7.63
N PRO A 116 -15.43 -1.07 7.00
CA PRO A 116 -14.79 -0.14 6.07
C PRO A 116 -13.59 0.57 6.71
N LEU A 117 -12.63 1.00 5.91
CA LEU A 117 -11.57 1.91 6.34
C LEU A 117 -12.19 3.24 6.84
N PRO A 118 -11.62 3.91 7.85
CA PRO A 118 -12.16 5.16 8.37
C PRO A 118 -12.44 6.22 7.29
N LEU A 119 -11.53 6.37 6.31
CA LEU A 119 -11.70 7.26 5.16
C LEU A 119 -13.03 7.03 4.42
N GLU A 120 -13.49 5.79 4.27
CA GLU A 120 -14.68 5.48 3.47
C GLU A 120 -15.98 6.00 4.10
N ASN A 121 -15.95 6.26 5.40
CA ASN A 121 -17.09 6.76 6.15
C ASN A 121 -17.04 8.28 6.40
N ASP A 122 -15.96 8.95 6.02
CA ASP A 122 -15.75 10.37 6.31
C ASP A 122 -15.69 11.22 5.04
N LYS A 123 -16.77 11.95 4.78
CA LYS A 123 -16.83 12.91 3.65
C LYS A 123 -15.90 14.11 3.82
N LYS A 124 -15.39 14.34 5.03
CA LYS A 124 -14.46 15.42 5.36
C LYS A 124 -13.05 14.90 5.63
N TYR A 125 -12.75 13.69 5.14
CA TYR A 125 -11.43 13.11 5.28
C TYR A 125 -10.35 14.04 4.69
N PRO A 126 -9.23 14.31 5.38
CA PRO A 126 -8.29 15.36 4.96
C PRO A 126 -7.57 15.10 3.64
N LEU A 127 -7.27 13.83 3.34
CA LEU A 127 -6.50 13.48 2.15
C LEU A 127 -7.36 13.42 0.90
N ILE A 128 -6.81 13.96 -0.19
CA ILE A 128 -7.42 13.89 -1.52
C ILE A 128 -7.46 12.42 -1.94
N HIS A 129 -8.66 11.94 -2.27
CA HIS A 129 -8.85 10.57 -2.69
C HIS A 129 -9.96 10.45 -3.75
N TYR A 130 -9.84 9.43 -4.58
CA TYR A 130 -10.76 9.15 -5.67
C TYR A 130 -11.14 7.68 -5.67
N TRP A 131 -12.42 7.42 -5.94
CA TRP A 131 -12.93 6.09 -6.20
C TRP A 131 -13.15 5.90 -7.69
N PHE A 132 -12.61 4.82 -8.23
CA PHE A 132 -12.81 4.42 -9.61
C PHE A 132 -13.52 3.06 -9.67
N GLU A 133 -14.46 2.93 -10.61
CA GLU A 133 -15.15 1.67 -10.90
C GLU A 133 -14.65 1.05 -12.23
N ALA A 134 -13.96 1.85 -13.05
CA ALA A 134 -13.33 1.44 -14.29
C ALA A 134 -11.80 1.39 -14.15
N LEU A 135 -11.20 0.29 -14.59
CA LEU A 135 -9.76 0.08 -14.59
C LEU A 135 -9.01 1.11 -15.46
N SER A 136 -9.58 1.47 -16.61
CA SER A 136 -9.01 2.46 -17.54
C SER A 136 -8.88 3.83 -16.89
N ASP A 137 -9.93 4.28 -16.22
CA ASP A 137 -10.03 5.62 -15.66
C ASP A 137 -9.08 5.75 -14.46
N ALA A 138 -9.00 4.71 -13.64
CA ALA A 138 -8.00 4.63 -12.57
C ALA A 138 -6.59 4.68 -13.14
N TRP A 139 -6.31 3.95 -14.22
CA TRP A 139 -4.98 3.92 -14.83
C TRP A 139 -4.59 5.27 -15.45
N GLU A 140 -5.49 5.93 -16.18
CA GLU A 140 -5.23 7.26 -16.73
C GLU A 140 -4.83 8.25 -15.62
N PHE A 141 -5.54 8.18 -14.49
CA PHE A 141 -5.22 8.98 -13.31
C PHE A 141 -3.85 8.61 -12.71
N ILE A 142 -3.60 7.32 -12.50
CA ILE A 142 -2.32 6.82 -11.95
C ILE A 142 -1.13 7.22 -12.84
N GLU A 143 -1.29 7.14 -14.15
CA GLU A 143 -0.24 7.52 -15.11
C GLU A 143 0.05 9.02 -15.04
N ALA A 144 -0.96 9.86 -14.79
CA ALA A 144 -0.75 11.28 -14.50
C ALA A 144 0.08 11.48 -13.22
N LEU A 145 -0.26 10.78 -12.14
CA LEU A 145 0.54 10.79 -10.91
C LEU A 145 1.98 10.33 -11.17
N HIS A 146 2.19 9.38 -12.09
CA HIS A 146 3.52 8.94 -12.46
C HIS A 146 4.34 10.01 -13.15
N ARG A 147 3.73 10.74 -14.09
CA ARG A 147 4.37 11.86 -14.79
C ARG A 147 4.75 13.00 -13.85
N ASP A 148 3.94 13.21 -12.82
CA ASP A 148 4.10 14.29 -11.85
C ASP A 148 4.94 13.91 -10.62
N ASP A 149 5.53 12.70 -10.61
CA ASP A 149 6.29 12.16 -9.47
C ASP A 149 5.52 12.21 -8.13
N GLN A 150 4.19 12.04 -8.19
CA GLN A 150 3.29 12.21 -7.06
C GLN A 150 3.02 10.87 -6.34
N PRO A 151 3.41 10.73 -5.06
CA PRO A 151 3.14 9.51 -4.31
C PRO A 151 1.65 9.32 -3.98
N TYR A 152 1.25 8.06 -3.98
CA TYR A 152 -0.12 7.61 -3.74
C TYR A 152 -0.18 6.20 -3.11
N HIS A 153 -1.36 5.87 -2.60
CA HIS A 153 -1.74 4.51 -2.21
C HIS A 153 -2.90 4.03 -3.08
N LEU A 154 -2.99 2.72 -3.32
CA LEU A 154 -4.18 2.11 -3.91
C LEU A 154 -4.76 1.08 -2.97
N ILE A 155 -6.09 1.00 -2.92
CA ILE A 155 -6.84 -0.09 -2.31
C ILE A 155 -7.82 -0.64 -3.34
N TYR A 156 -7.73 -1.93 -3.62
CA TYR A 156 -8.62 -2.66 -4.51
C TYR A 156 -9.59 -3.48 -3.67
N GLN A 157 -10.88 -3.14 -3.72
CA GLN A 157 -11.93 -3.83 -2.97
C GLN A 157 -13.30 -3.62 -3.60
N ASN A 158 -14.19 -4.61 -3.49
CA ASN A 158 -15.61 -4.50 -3.86
C ASN A 158 -15.87 -3.97 -5.29
N ASN A 159 -15.09 -4.39 -6.29
CA ASN A 159 -15.12 -3.83 -7.64
C ASN A 159 -14.93 -2.31 -7.68
N LYS A 160 -14.11 -1.76 -6.78
CA LYS A 160 -13.70 -0.36 -6.75
C LYS A 160 -12.22 -0.18 -6.39
N ILE A 161 -11.63 0.87 -6.93
CA ILE A 161 -10.22 1.24 -6.75
C ILE A 161 -10.22 2.56 -6.02
N LEU A 162 -9.77 2.56 -4.77
CA LEU A 162 -9.50 3.78 -4.02
C LEU A 162 -8.07 4.19 -4.29
N CYS A 163 -7.88 5.40 -4.80
CA CYS A 163 -6.58 6.05 -4.89
C CYS A 163 -6.51 7.18 -3.85
N VAL A 164 -5.52 7.11 -2.95
CA VAL A 164 -5.28 8.15 -1.92
C VAL A 164 -3.97 8.85 -2.23
N ILE A 165 -4.03 10.16 -2.42
CA ILE A 165 -2.88 11.00 -2.78
C ILE A 165 -2.30 11.58 -1.51
N ARG A 166 -0.97 11.68 -1.47
CA ARG A 166 -0.26 12.19 -0.30
C ARG A 166 1.07 12.84 -0.64
N GLN A 167 1.48 13.81 0.15
CA GLN A 167 2.82 14.40 0.11
C GLN A 167 3.88 13.30 0.29
N ARG A 168 5.02 13.40 -0.39
CA ARG A 168 6.12 12.43 -0.29
C ARG A 168 6.68 12.30 1.12
N GLN A 169 7.13 11.10 1.48
CA GLN A 169 7.50 10.75 2.86
C GLN A 169 8.66 11.56 3.43
N ASP A 170 9.53 12.08 2.57
CA ASP A 170 10.71 12.84 2.98
C ASP A 170 10.47 14.35 3.03
N ASP A 171 9.27 14.81 2.66
CA ASP A 171 8.91 16.24 2.57
C ASP A 171 8.11 16.74 3.79
N TYR A 172 7.86 15.87 4.76
CA TYR A 172 7.30 16.22 6.06
C TYR A 172 7.89 15.34 7.16
N THR A 173 7.72 15.75 8.42
CA THR A 173 8.10 14.97 9.59
C THR A 173 6.84 14.58 10.34
N HIS A 174 6.61 13.27 10.47
CA HIS A 174 5.55 12.73 11.31
C HIS A 174 5.94 12.80 12.79
N ALA A 175 4.95 12.74 13.68
CA ALA A 175 5.19 12.64 15.11
C ALA A 175 5.91 11.35 15.50
N ASP A 176 6.63 11.38 16.63
CA ASP A 176 7.44 10.26 17.13
C ASP A 176 6.63 9.01 17.50
N TRP A 177 5.31 9.16 17.71
CA TRP A 177 4.43 8.05 18.09
C TRP A 177 4.08 7.11 16.92
N THR A 178 4.31 7.53 15.68
CA THR A 178 4.06 6.73 14.47
C THR A 178 5.36 6.41 13.74
N ALA A 179 5.38 5.28 13.02
CA ALA A 179 6.49 4.89 12.14
C ALA A 179 6.36 5.47 10.72
N GLY A 180 5.30 6.24 10.46
CA GLY A 180 4.98 6.79 9.16
C GLY A 180 3.57 6.44 8.70
N TYR A 181 3.24 6.81 7.46
CA TYR A 181 1.90 6.67 6.91
C TYR A 181 1.89 5.85 5.62
N ALA A 182 1.81 4.53 5.78
CA ALA A 182 1.50 3.62 4.69
C ALA A 182 -0.01 3.68 4.37
N TRP A 183 -0.49 2.83 3.44
CA TRP A 183 -1.88 2.82 3.01
C TRP A 183 -2.89 2.77 4.17
N TYR A 184 -2.58 2.02 5.24
CA TYR A 184 -3.51 1.81 6.35
C TYR A 184 -3.68 3.10 7.16
N GLU A 185 -2.57 3.74 7.52
CA GLU A 185 -2.59 4.98 8.27
C GLU A 185 -3.12 6.15 7.44
N ALA A 186 -2.79 6.20 6.15
CA ALA A 186 -3.32 7.18 5.20
C ALA A 186 -4.84 7.03 4.98
N CYS A 187 -5.42 5.87 5.29
CA CYS A 187 -6.87 5.66 5.30
C CYS A 187 -7.51 5.82 6.70
N GLY A 188 -6.74 6.29 7.68
CA GLY A 188 -7.20 6.65 9.03
C GLY A 188 -7.06 5.53 10.05
N GLY A 189 -6.43 4.41 9.67
CA GLY A 189 -5.95 3.44 10.64
C GLY A 189 -4.86 4.04 11.52
N VAL A 190 -4.70 3.54 12.74
CA VAL A 190 -3.64 3.99 13.64
C VAL A 190 -3.02 2.76 14.28
N ILE A 191 -1.69 2.67 14.22
CA ILE A 191 -0.90 1.65 14.89
C ILE A 191 0.06 2.37 15.85
N THR A 192 -0.10 2.13 17.15
CA THR A 192 0.78 2.68 18.18
C THR A 192 1.72 1.60 18.71
N ALA A 193 2.96 1.99 19.01
CA ALA A 193 3.97 1.06 19.53
C ALA A 193 3.88 0.84 21.05
N ASN A 194 3.12 1.67 21.77
CA ASN A 194 2.98 1.58 23.22
C ASN A 194 1.56 1.96 23.69
N ILE A 195 1.24 1.53 24.91
CA ILE A 195 -0.07 1.70 25.52
C ILE A 195 -0.39 3.15 25.88
N ASP A 196 0.62 3.97 26.15
CA ASP A 196 0.42 5.37 26.55
C ASP A 196 -0.07 6.19 25.35
N ASN A 197 0.58 6.06 24.20
CA ASN A 197 0.12 6.65 22.95
C ASN A 197 -1.28 6.14 22.58
N PHE A 198 -1.55 4.84 22.75
CA PHE A 198 -2.88 4.29 22.48
C PHE A 198 -3.99 4.94 23.33
N LYS A 199 -3.69 5.29 24.59
CA LYS A 199 -4.67 5.89 25.52
C LYS A 199 -4.82 7.40 25.38
N ASN A 200 -3.75 8.07 24.97
CA ASN A 200 -3.66 9.53 25.05
C ASN A 200 -3.88 10.22 23.70
N LEU A 201 -3.69 9.54 22.57
CA LEU A 201 -3.94 10.13 21.26
C LEU A 201 -5.41 10.49 21.09
N ASP A 202 -5.67 11.73 20.70
CA ASP A 202 -7.01 12.23 20.40
C ASP A 202 -7.25 12.55 18.92
N GLU A 203 -8.51 12.87 18.58
CA GLU A 203 -8.90 13.20 17.21
C GLU A 203 -8.13 14.39 16.63
N THR A 204 -7.80 15.38 17.46
CA THR A 204 -7.10 16.59 17.05
C THR A 204 -5.69 16.23 16.61
N GLU A 205 -4.95 15.49 17.44
CA GLU A 205 -3.58 15.06 17.13
C GLU A 205 -3.54 14.17 15.88
N LEU A 206 -4.47 13.22 15.76
CA LEU A 206 -4.56 12.34 14.59
C LEU A 206 -4.83 13.13 13.30
N LYS A 207 -5.72 14.13 13.37
CA LYS A 207 -6.06 14.97 12.23
C LYS A 207 -4.94 15.92 11.85
N GLU A 208 -4.26 16.51 12.83
CA GLU A 208 -3.09 17.35 12.60
C GLU A 208 -1.98 16.58 11.90
N GLU A 209 -1.70 15.34 12.32
CA GLU A 209 -0.72 14.51 11.61
C GLU A 209 -1.17 14.14 10.19
N LEU A 210 -2.45 13.78 9.98
CA LEU A 210 -2.98 13.53 8.63
C LEU A 210 -2.88 14.77 7.73
N ASN A 211 -3.10 15.97 8.27
CA ASN A 211 -2.98 17.21 7.50
C ASN A 211 -1.55 17.44 6.96
N LYS A 212 -0.52 16.88 7.61
CA LYS A 212 0.86 16.96 7.12
C LYS A 212 1.09 16.18 5.83
N LEU A 213 0.19 15.26 5.47
CA LEU A 213 0.26 14.47 4.25
C LEU A 213 -0.43 15.15 3.08
N ILE A 214 -1.09 16.30 3.26
CA ILE A 214 -1.77 17.00 2.17
C ILE A 214 -0.72 17.54 1.19
N VAL A 215 -0.92 17.26 -0.10
CA VAL A 215 -0.07 17.80 -1.18
C VAL A 215 -0.18 19.33 -1.18
N LYS A 216 0.96 20.01 -1.21
CA LYS A 216 1.07 21.48 -1.17
C LYS A 216 1.18 22.06 -2.57
#